data_AF-A0A8J5QT08-F1
#
_entry.id   AF-A0A8J5QT08-F1
#
_cell.length_a   1.000
_cell.length_b   1.000
_cell.length_c   1.000
_cell.angle_alpha   90.00
_cell.angle_beta   90.00
_cell.angle_gamma   90.00
#
_symmetry.space_group_name_H-M   'P 1'
#
loop_
_entity.id
_entity.type
_entity.pdbx_description
1 polymer ?
#
loop_
_entity_poly.entity_id
_entity_poly.type
_entity_poly.pdbx_seq_one_letter_code
_entity_poly.pdbx_strand_id
1 'polypeptide(L)'
;MPEISTGKYVQLSKRVFVPNEWPVKGLESFFLKLAKLVIDDVTSDRVIVLQVQNIPTILVCHGEGEETKYFFQRITNPGQTGAYVIDVVISTMDNLSETNSMVSDDSSKTSENYISDTDEGISVDNYNIVMHQSENRTAYYFVLIQEK
;
A
#
# COMPACT_ATOMS: atom_id res chain seq x y z
N MET A 1 30.28 2.13 -0.27
CA MET A 1 28.96 1.58 0.10
C MET A 1 28.25 2.65 0.91
N PRO A 2 27.04 3.09 0.55
CA PRO A 2 26.31 4.01 1.41
C PRO A 2 25.85 3.25 2.65
N GLU A 3 26.18 3.78 3.83
CA GLU A 3 25.72 3.28 5.11
C GLU A 3 24.19 3.40 5.17
N ILE A 4 23.51 2.27 5.06
CA ILE A 4 22.08 2.19 5.35
C ILE A 4 21.96 2.40 6.86
N SER A 5 21.73 3.65 7.31
CA SER A 5 21.53 3.93 8.74
C SER A 5 20.43 3.02 9.27
N THR A 6 20.81 2.08 10.13
CA THR A 6 19.99 0.98 10.65
C THR A 6 18.75 1.46 11.41
N GLY A 7 18.67 2.75 11.76
CA GLY A 7 17.49 3.36 12.38
C GLY A 7 16.36 3.74 11.42
N LYS A 8 16.55 3.68 10.09
CA LYS A 8 15.56 4.13 9.10
C LYS A 8 14.66 3.02 8.55
N TYR A 9 15.09 1.77 8.67
CA TYR A 9 14.39 0.61 8.10
C TYR A 9 14.13 -0.46 9.16
N VAL A 10 12.98 -1.11 9.05
CA VAL A 10 12.61 -2.29 9.84
C VAL A 10 12.59 -3.50 8.90
N GLN A 11 13.08 -4.62 9.42
CA GLN A 11 13.04 -5.88 8.72
C GLN A 11 11.63 -6.49 8.80
N LEU A 12 10.93 -6.54 7.68
CA LEU A 12 9.61 -7.15 7.58
C LEU A 12 9.68 -8.66 7.34
N SER A 13 10.73 -9.12 6.66
CA SER A 13 11.07 -10.55 6.52
C SER A 13 12.58 -10.74 6.28
N LYS A 14 13.05 -11.99 6.11
CA LYS A 14 14.48 -12.31 5.94
C LYS A 14 15.20 -11.44 4.90
N ARG A 15 14.50 -11.01 3.84
CA ARG A 15 15.06 -10.24 2.71
C ARG A 15 14.34 -8.91 2.44
N VAL A 16 13.27 -8.58 3.17
CA VAL A 16 12.44 -7.40 2.88
C VAL A 16 12.59 -6.38 4.00
N PHE A 17 12.97 -5.17 3.62
CA PHE A 17 13.21 -4.04 4.50
C PHE A 17 12.31 -2.87 4.09
N VAL A 18 11.60 -2.31 5.05
CA VAL A 18 10.63 -1.23 4.85
C VAL A 18 10.94 -0.06 5.77
N PRO A 19 10.48 1.17 5.49
CA PRO A 19 10.61 2.28 6.42
C PRO A 19 10.06 1.92 7.81
N ASN A 20 10.69 2.40 8.87
CA ASN A 20 10.31 2.04 10.24
C ASN A 20 8.88 2.50 10.61
N GLU A 21 8.33 3.45 9.85
CA GLU A 21 7.00 4.01 10.04
C GLU A 21 5.89 3.21 9.32
N TRP A 22 6.24 2.27 8.45
CA TRP A 22 5.28 1.40 7.77
C TRP A 22 4.58 0.39 8.67
N PRO A 23 5.32 -0.47 9.42
CA PRO A 23 4.69 -1.58 10.12
C PRO A 23 3.76 -1.06 11.21
N VAL A 24 2.47 -1.04 10.87
CA VAL A 24 1.39 -0.88 11.84
C VAL A 24 1.18 -2.21 12.52
N LYS A 25 1.19 -2.19 13.85
CA LYS A 25 0.99 -3.38 14.67
C LYS A 25 -0.29 -4.11 14.26
N GLY A 26 -0.18 -5.39 13.91
CA GLY A 26 -1.29 -6.23 13.45
C GLY A 26 -1.52 -6.25 11.93
N LEU A 27 -0.76 -5.47 11.15
CA LEU A 27 -0.82 -5.43 9.69
C LEU A 27 0.46 -5.95 9.01
N GLU A 28 1.39 -6.53 9.77
CA GLU A 28 2.69 -7.00 9.27
C GLU A 28 2.52 -8.04 8.16
N SER A 29 1.55 -8.94 8.31
CA SER A 29 1.24 -9.96 7.29
C SER A 29 0.71 -9.33 6.00
N PHE A 30 -0.13 -8.30 6.10
CA PHE A 30 -0.63 -7.56 4.93
C PHE A 30 0.51 -6.85 4.22
N PHE A 31 1.32 -6.08 4.95
CA PHE A 31 2.47 -5.39 4.37
C PHE A 31 3.45 -6.36 3.71
N LEU A 32 3.63 -7.56 4.29
CA LEU A 32 4.50 -8.56 3.70
C LEU A 32 3.91 -9.12 2.40
N LYS A 33 2.60 -9.40 2.35
CA LYS A 33 1.92 -9.82 1.12
C LYS A 33 2.04 -8.74 0.04
N LEU A 34 1.78 -7.49 0.41
CA LEU A 34 1.85 -6.35 -0.51
C LEU A 34 3.27 -6.14 -1.05
N ALA A 35 4.27 -6.21 -0.18
CA ALA A 35 5.67 -6.10 -0.56
C ALA A 35 6.08 -7.21 -1.54
N LYS A 36 5.63 -8.45 -1.32
CA LYS A 36 5.88 -9.55 -2.26
C LYS A 36 5.22 -9.31 -3.61
N LEU A 37 3.98 -8.81 -3.62
CA LEU A 37 3.25 -8.46 -4.83
C LEU A 37 4.04 -7.44 -5.68
N VAL A 38 4.59 -6.40 -5.04
CA VAL A 38 5.45 -5.42 -5.72
C VAL A 38 6.75 -6.04 -6.21
N ILE A 39 7.38 -6.92 -5.42
CA ILE A 39 8.63 -7.60 -5.81
C ILE A 39 8.42 -8.48 -7.05
N ASP A 40 7.30 -9.21 -7.10
CA ASP A 40 6.97 -10.09 -8.22
C ASP A 40 6.62 -9.28 -9.49
N ASP A 41 5.95 -8.13 -9.33
CA ASP A 41 5.51 -7.27 -10.45
C ASP A 41 6.59 -6.31 -11.00
N VAL A 42 7.70 -6.08 -10.27
CA VAL A 42 8.86 -5.32 -10.78
C VAL A 42 9.54 -6.00 -11.98
N THR A 43 9.17 -7.24 -12.30
CA THR A 43 9.56 -7.91 -13.54
C THR A 43 8.86 -7.34 -14.79
N SER A 44 7.89 -6.44 -14.64
CA SER A 44 7.02 -5.91 -15.70
C SER A 44 7.47 -4.56 -16.31
N ASP A 45 8.73 -4.13 -16.14
CA ASP A 45 9.30 -2.82 -16.58
C ASP A 45 8.55 -1.55 -16.09
N ARG A 46 7.57 -1.73 -15.21
CA ARG A 46 6.74 -0.65 -14.66
C ARG A 46 7.31 -0.17 -13.33
N VAL A 47 7.47 1.15 -13.18
CA VAL A 47 7.81 1.74 -11.88
C VAL A 47 6.58 1.65 -10.98
N ILE A 48 6.71 0.95 -9.85
CA ILE A 48 5.66 0.86 -8.82
C ILE A 48 6.06 1.73 -7.64
N VAL A 49 5.21 2.69 -7.31
CA VAL A 49 5.31 3.51 -6.10
C VAL A 49 4.36 2.91 -5.06
N LEU A 50 4.92 2.31 -4.01
CA LEU A 50 4.14 1.86 -2.87
C LEU A 50 4.15 2.96 -1.81
N GLN A 51 2.96 3.53 -1.56
CA GLN A 51 2.71 4.57 -0.59
C GLN A 51 1.93 4.01 0.58
N VAL A 52 2.47 4.14 1.79
CA VAL A 52 1.78 3.74 3.03
C VAL A 52 1.71 4.96 3.94
N GLN A 53 0.50 5.36 4.35
CA GLN A 53 0.26 6.54 5.18
C GLN A 53 1.01 7.80 4.69
N ASN A 54 0.88 8.12 3.40
CA ASN A 54 1.56 9.25 2.74
C ASN A 54 3.10 9.17 2.72
N ILE A 55 3.69 7.99 2.95
CA ILE A 55 5.13 7.74 2.77
C ILE A 55 5.33 7.00 1.45
N PRO A 56 5.64 7.69 0.35
CA PRO A 56 5.89 7.05 -0.94
C PRO A 56 7.27 6.39 -0.96
N THR A 57 7.29 5.17 -1.49
CA THR A 57 8.53 4.39 -1.64
C THR A 57 8.58 3.70 -3.00
N ILE A 58 9.81 3.37 -3.41
CA ILE A 58 10.09 2.51 -4.56
C ILE A 58 10.89 1.30 -4.11
N LEU A 59 10.73 0.19 -4.82
CA LEU A 59 11.54 -1.00 -4.58
C LEU A 59 12.96 -0.78 -5.12
N VAL A 60 13.95 -1.00 -4.26
CA VAL A 60 15.38 -1.00 -4.61
C VAL A 60 15.96 -2.35 -4.22
N CYS A 61 16.54 -3.04 -5.19
CA CYS A 61 17.17 -4.33 -4.99
C CYS A 61 18.68 -4.16 -4.75
N HIS A 62 19.20 -4.82 -3.72
CA HIS A 62 20.63 -4.86 -3.43
C HIS A 62 21.12 -6.31 -3.42
N GLY A 63 22.14 -6.60 -4.23
CA GLY A 63 22.70 -7.94 -4.40
C GLY A 63 22.18 -8.63 -5.67
N GLU A 64 22.54 -9.89 -5.84
CA GLU A 64 22.17 -10.71 -7.00
C GLU A 64 21.66 -12.09 -6.56
N GLY A 65 20.74 -12.66 -7.34
CA GLY A 65 20.22 -14.01 -7.14
C GLY A 65 19.56 -14.23 -5.77
N GLU A 66 19.86 -15.35 -5.12
CA GLU A 66 19.28 -15.69 -3.82
C GLU A 66 19.74 -14.79 -2.67
N GLU A 67 20.74 -13.95 -2.85
CA GLU A 67 21.17 -13.02 -1.80
C GLU A 67 20.53 -11.64 -1.92
N THR A 68 19.66 -11.46 -2.91
CA THR A 68 18.97 -10.20 -3.17
C THR A 68 18.16 -9.76 -1.95
N LYS A 69 18.46 -8.55 -1.47
CA LYS A 69 17.71 -7.84 -0.44
C LYS A 69 16.87 -6.75 -1.08
N TYR A 70 15.63 -6.65 -0.63
CA TYR A 70 14.62 -5.75 -1.14
C TYR A 70 14.40 -4.62 -0.15
N PHE A 71 14.60 -3.39 -0.59
CA PHE A 71 14.45 -2.19 0.22
C PHE A 71 13.37 -1.30 -0.38
N PHE A 72 12.36 -0.96 0.41
CA PHE A 72 11.36 0.04 0.02
C PHE A 72 11.88 1.43 0.38
N GLN A 73 12.62 2.03 -0.54
CA GLN A 73 13.30 3.29 -0.32
C GLN A 73 12.34 4.46 -0.51
N ARG A 74 12.34 5.39 0.45
CA ARG A 74 11.58 6.63 0.38
C ARG A 74 11.98 7.48 -0.81
N ILE A 75 10.97 8.07 -1.44
CA ILE A 75 11.12 9.08 -2.49
C ILE A 75 10.40 10.36 -2.09
N THR A 76 10.83 11.51 -2.62
CA THR A 76 10.21 12.81 -2.32
C THR A 76 9.18 13.23 -3.36
N ASN A 77 9.24 12.67 -4.57
CA ASN A 77 8.39 13.06 -5.71
C ASN A 77 7.77 11.82 -6.37
N PRO A 78 6.63 11.31 -5.86
CA PRO A 78 5.95 10.15 -6.45
C PRO A 78 5.32 10.43 -7.83
N GLY A 79 5.22 11.71 -8.23
CA GLY A 79 4.55 12.16 -9.45
C GLY A 79 5.33 12.01 -10.76
N GLN A 80 6.29 11.08 -10.87
CA GLN A 80 6.89 10.81 -12.18
C GLN A 80 5.84 10.16 -13.10
N THR A 81 5.54 10.85 -14.20
CA THR A 81 4.54 10.47 -15.21
C THR A 81 4.80 9.04 -15.71
N GLY A 82 3.92 8.09 -15.38
CA GLY A 82 4.00 6.70 -15.82
C GLY A 82 4.10 5.64 -14.72
N ALA A 83 4.32 6.02 -13.46
CA ALA A 83 4.36 5.07 -12.35
C ALA A 83 2.97 4.52 -12.01
N TYR A 84 2.91 3.24 -11.62
CA TYR A 84 1.76 2.68 -10.91
C TYR A 84 1.83 3.05 -9.44
N VAL A 85 0.75 3.57 -8.87
CA VAL A 85 0.72 3.92 -7.46
C VAL A 85 -0.13 2.91 -6.70
N ILE A 86 0.46 2.28 -5.69
CA ILE A 86 -0.30 1.51 -4.70
C ILE A 86 -0.34 2.34 -3.44
N ASP A 87 -1.52 2.76 -3.03
CA ASP A 87 -1.74 3.59 -1.85
C ASP A 87 -2.37 2.76 -0.74
N VAL A 88 -1.85 2.87 0.48
CA VAL A 88 -2.35 2.19 1.66
C VAL A 88 -2.65 3.24 2.71
N VAL A 89 -3.94 3.44 2.96
CA VAL A 89 -4.46 4.42 3.91
C VAL A 89 -5.07 3.66 5.07
N ILE A 90 -4.57 3.91 6.29
CA ILE A 90 -5.08 3.29 7.50
C ILE A 90 -5.79 4.38 8.30
N SER A 91 -7.12 4.29 8.35
CA SER A 91 -7.95 5.27 9.04
C SER A 91 -8.31 4.75 10.43
N THR A 92 -7.97 5.52 11.44
CA THR A 92 -8.65 5.45 12.74
C THR A 92 -9.96 6.26 12.64
N MET A 93 -11.02 5.86 13.37
CA MET A 93 -12.33 6.53 13.29
C MET A 93 -12.27 8.04 13.58
N ASP A 94 -11.30 8.51 14.36
CA ASP A 94 -11.11 9.94 14.62
C ASP A 94 -10.85 10.76 13.34
N ASN A 95 -10.20 10.15 12.34
CA ASN A 95 -9.87 10.78 11.05
C ASN A 95 -10.98 10.68 9.99
N LEU A 96 -12.05 9.91 10.24
CA LEU A 96 -13.23 9.87 9.35
C LEU A 96 -14.11 11.12 9.49
N SER A 97 -13.88 11.95 10.50
CA SER A 97 -14.62 13.20 10.70
C SER A 97 -14.13 14.37 9.82
N GLU A 98 -12.87 14.34 9.35
CA GLU A 98 -12.28 15.45 8.59
C GLU A 98 -12.33 15.29 7.05
N THR A 99 -12.66 14.10 6.54
CA THR A 99 -12.69 13.83 5.08
C THR A 99 -14.08 13.81 4.46
N ASN A 100 -15.15 14.04 5.23
CA ASN A 100 -16.52 14.19 4.72
C ASN A 100 -16.85 15.61 4.25
N SER A 101 -15.86 16.39 3.81
CA SER A 101 -16.10 17.71 3.20
C SER A 101 -15.53 17.77 1.79
N MET A 102 -16.18 17.07 0.86
CA MET A 102 -16.30 17.59 -0.50
C MET A 102 -17.70 17.30 -1.07
N VAL A 103 -18.54 18.31 -0.86
CA VAL A 103 -19.74 18.79 -1.57
C VAL A 103 -20.24 18.00 -2.79
N SER A 104 -21.57 17.80 -2.75
CA SER A 104 -22.51 17.23 -3.71
C SER A 104 -22.64 17.92 -5.08
N ASP A 105 -23.39 17.21 -5.94
CA ASP A 105 -24.17 17.59 -7.14
C ASP A 105 -23.46 17.21 -8.47
N ASP A 106 -24.06 16.47 -9.42
CA ASP A 106 -25.45 16.36 -9.85
C ASP A 106 -25.73 15.04 -10.65
N SER A 107 -26.94 14.51 -10.45
CA SER A 107 -27.78 13.62 -11.28
C SER A 107 -27.18 12.84 -12.46
N SER A 108 -27.29 11.50 -12.44
CA SER A 108 -28.40 10.77 -13.09
C SER A 108 -28.28 9.23 -13.00
N LYS A 109 -29.46 8.60 -12.95
CA LYS A 109 -29.79 7.16 -12.86
C LYS A 109 -28.93 6.25 -13.76
N THR A 110 -28.54 5.07 -13.28
CA THR A 110 -29.26 3.79 -13.50
C THR A 110 -28.53 2.63 -12.80
N SER A 111 -29.33 1.70 -12.29
CA SER A 111 -28.99 0.35 -11.85
C SER A 111 -27.97 -0.36 -12.74
N GLU A 112 -27.05 -1.12 -12.14
CA GLU A 112 -26.94 -2.56 -12.42
C GLU A 112 -25.96 -3.26 -11.47
N ASN A 113 -26.44 -4.42 -11.04
CA ASN A 113 -25.85 -5.36 -10.11
C ASN A 113 -24.65 -6.06 -10.80
N TYR A 114 -23.42 -5.75 -10.39
CA TYR A 114 -22.27 -6.58 -10.72
C TYR A 114 -21.72 -7.19 -9.42
N ILE A 115 -22.19 -8.41 -9.15
CA ILE A 115 -21.43 -9.39 -8.39
C ILE A 115 -20.17 -9.66 -9.23
N SER A 116 -19.03 -9.13 -8.79
CA SER A 116 -17.72 -9.58 -9.26
C SER A 116 -17.15 -10.49 -8.18
N ASP A 117 -17.32 -11.79 -8.39
CA ASP A 117 -16.54 -12.83 -7.75
C ASP A 117 -15.04 -12.59 -7.97
N THR A 118 -14.24 -13.10 -7.05
CA THR A 118 -12.77 -13.06 -6.98
C THR A 118 -12.18 -11.78 -6.40
N ASP A 119 -12.21 -11.67 -5.07
CA ASP A 119 -11.02 -11.18 -4.39
C ASP A 119 -10.88 -11.98 -3.09
N GLU A 120 -9.77 -12.69 -2.95
CA GLU A 120 -9.38 -13.34 -1.71
C GLU A 120 -8.94 -12.22 -0.76
N GLY A 121 -9.94 -11.45 -0.31
CA GLY A 121 -9.77 -10.26 0.49
C GLY A 121 -8.88 -10.62 1.66
N ILE A 122 -7.80 -9.87 1.83
CA ILE A 122 -6.85 -10.08 2.92
C ILE A 122 -7.57 -9.71 4.21
N SER A 123 -8.38 -10.62 4.76
CA SER A 123 -9.11 -10.38 5.99
C SER A 123 -8.08 -10.17 7.10
N VAL A 124 -8.04 -8.97 7.65
CA VAL A 124 -7.35 -8.68 8.89
C VAL A 124 -8.45 -8.58 9.93
N ASP A 125 -8.39 -9.42 10.97
CA ASP A 125 -9.49 -9.66 11.92
C ASP A 125 -10.08 -8.39 12.56
N ASN A 126 -9.35 -7.28 12.54
CA ASN A 126 -9.74 -6.00 13.16
C ASN A 126 -10.05 -4.87 12.15
N TYR A 127 -9.99 -5.12 10.84
CA TYR A 127 -10.16 -4.09 9.82
C TYR A 127 -11.07 -4.53 8.66
N ASN A 128 -12.00 -3.65 8.28
CA ASN A 128 -12.61 -3.68 6.96
C ASN A 128 -11.61 -3.11 5.95
N ILE A 129 -11.40 -3.80 4.84
CA ILE A 129 -10.55 -3.35 3.75
C ILE A 129 -11.43 -2.97 2.56
N VAL A 130 -11.33 -1.73 2.12
CA VAL A 130 -11.96 -1.27 0.88
C VAL A 130 -10.86 -1.05 -0.16
N MET A 131 -11.01 -1.65 -1.34
CA MET A 131 -10.09 -1.50 -2.45
C MET A 131 -10.71 -0.65 -3.55
N HIS A 132 -9.98 0.35 -4.02
CA HIS A 132 -10.32 1.11 -5.21
C HIS A 132 -9.20 0.96 -6.25
N GLN A 133 -9.55 0.56 -7.46
CA GLN A 133 -8.59 0.37 -8.55
C GLN A 133 -8.93 1.29 -9.73
N SER A 134 -7.89 1.83 -10.35
CA SER A 134 -7.90 2.63 -11.57
C SER A 134 -6.70 2.26 -12.43
N GLU A 135 -6.63 2.77 -13.66
CA GLU A 135 -5.62 2.42 -14.65
C GLU A 135 -4.15 2.52 -14.15
N ASN A 136 -3.87 3.54 -13.34
CA ASN A 136 -2.53 3.80 -12.80
C ASN A 136 -2.45 3.77 -11.27
N ARG A 137 -3.52 3.37 -10.57
CA ARG A 137 -3.53 3.39 -9.11
C ARG A 137 -4.43 2.33 -8.48
N THR A 138 -3.92 1.61 -7.49
CA THR A 138 -4.72 0.86 -6.50
C THR A 138 -4.65 1.58 -5.17
N ALA A 139 -5.76 1.69 -4.45
CA ALA A 139 -5.81 2.21 -3.09
C ALA A 139 -6.49 1.19 -2.16
N TYR A 140 -5.82 0.85 -1.05
CA TYR A 140 -6.32 0.02 0.03
C TYR A 140 -6.64 0.91 1.24
N TYR A 141 -7.89 0.92 1.66
CA TYR A 141 -8.37 1.64 2.82
C TYR A 141 -8.68 0.67 3.94
N PHE A 142 -7.93 0.76 5.04
CA PHE A 142 -8.16 -0.01 6.26
C PHE A 142 -9.00 0.82 7.22
N VAL A 143 -10.18 0.31 7.57
CA VAL A 143 -11.11 0.92 8.52
C VAL A 143 -11.30 -0.02 9.69
N LEU A 144 -11.01 0.43 10.91
CA LEU A 144 -11.18 -0.40 12.13
C LEU A 144 -12.62 -0.89 12.28
N ILE A 145 -12.79 -2.17 12.56
CA ILE A 145 -14.08 -2.77 12.91
C ILE A 145 -14.36 -2.44 14.39
N GLN A 146 -15.50 -1.82 14.69
CA GLN A 146 -15.91 -1.61 16.08
C GLN A 146 -16.16 -2.96 16.76
N GLU A 147 -15.41 -3.26 17.83
CA GLU A 147 -15.92 -4.17 18.85
C GLU A 147 -17.06 -3.44 19.59
N LYS A 148 -18.22 -4.10 19.63
CA LYS A 148 -19.47 -3.59 20.22
C LYS A 148 -19.48 -3.75 21.74
#